data_AF-A0AA39UNT0-F1
#
_entry.id   AF-A0AA39UNT0-F1
#
_cell.length_a   1.000
_cell.length_b   1.000
_cell.length_c   1.000
_cell.angle_alpha   90.00
_cell.angle_beta   90.00
_cell.angle_gamma   90.00
#
_symmetry.space_group_name_H-M   'P 1'
#
loop_
_entity.id
_entity.type
_entity.pdbx_description
1 polymer ?
#
loop_
_entity_poly.entity_id
_entity_poly.type
_entity_poly.pdbx_seq_one_letter_code
_entity_poly.pdbx_strand_id
1 'polypeptide(L)'
;MNLAFFATLIGAASAICSGFTFGIADTHGGPPGSWRVYDDSCKPILTVFADNPCVAGAFGCSPAPIKFNALHLNGSDYTCLPDPDSETCENNGIQVCCRK
;
A
#
# COMPACT_ATOMS: atom_id res chain seq x y z
N MET A 1 35.30 -24.49 17.51
CA MET A 1 34.72 -23.29 16.88
C MET A 1 33.48 -23.73 16.11
N ASN A 2 32.28 -23.46 16.65
CA ASN A 2 31.03 -23.69 15.92
C ASN A 2 30.77 -22.48 15.03
N LEU A 3 30.90 -22.64 13.71
CA LEU A 3 30.41 -21.67 12.75
C LEU A 3 28.89 -21.82 12.63
N ALA A 4 28.13 -20.88 13.17
CA ALA A 4 26.71 -20.75 12.91
C ALA A 4 26.52 -20.03 11.57
N PHE A 5 26.02 -20.75 10.57
CA PHE A 5 25.52 -20.17 9.33
C PHE A 5 24.16 -19.51 9.61
N PHE A 6 24.12 -18.18 9.64
CA PHE A 6 22.86 -17.44 9.57
C PHE A 6 22.38 -17.43 8.11
N ALA A 7 21.40 -18.28 7.80
CA ALA A 7 20.68 -18.21 6.53
C ALA A 7 19.70 -17.04 6.60
N THR A 8 20.00 -15.93 5.92
CA THR A 8 19.02 -14.88 5.67
C THR A 8 18.03 -15.41 4.63
N LEU A 9 16.82 -15.75 5.08
CA LEU A 9 15.67 -15.91 4.21
C LEU A 9 15.40 -14.53 3.56
N ILE A 10 15.96 -14.30 2.38
CA ILE A 10 15.51 -13.21 1.52
C ILE A 10 14.13 -13.66 1.05
N GLY A 11 13.09 -13.20 1.73
CA GLY A 11 11.74 -13.30 1.24
C GLY A 11 11.73 -12.63 -0.12
N ALA A 12 11.67 -13.42 -1.19
CA ALA A 12 11.41 -12.89 -2.51
C ALA A 12 9.99 -12.31 -2.42
N ALA A 13 9.89 -10.98 -2.32
CA ALA A 13 8.65 -10.30 -2.61
C ALA A 13 8.24 -10.78 -4.00
N SER A 14 7.23 -11.64 -4.06
CA SER A 14 6.58 -11.99 -5.31
C SER A 14 5.97 -10.70 -5.79
N ALA A 15 6.67 -9.98 -6.65
CA ALA A 15 6.22 -8.73 -7.19
C ALA A 15 4.88 -9.02 -7.89
N ILE A 16 3.77 -8.67 -7.23
CA ILE A 16 2.39 -8.97 -7.67
C ILE A 16 2.16 -8.35 -9.06
N CYS A 17 2.97 -7.34 -9.39
CA CYS A 17 3.22 -6.80 -10.71
C CYS A 17 4.75 -6.72 -10.91
N SER A 18 5.25 -6.66 -12.14
CA SER A 18 6.68 -6.42 -12.39
C SER A 18 7.08 -5.06 -11.80
N GLY A 19 7.55 -5.07 -10.54
CA GLY A 19 7.63 -3.90 -9.67
C GLY A 19 6.26 -3.53 -9.08
N PHE A 20 6.13 -3.54 -7.76
CA PHE A 20 5.06 -2.77 -7.12
C PHE A 20 5.40 -1.29 -7.26
N THR A 21 4.44 -0.44 -7.62
CA THR A 21 4.73 0.99 -7.79
C THR A 21 4.38 1.77 -6.53
N PHE A 22 3.27 1.44 -5.89
CA PHE A 22 2.81 2.13 -4.69
C PHE A 22 2.06 1.18 -3.73
N GLY A 23 2.03 1.52 -2.45
CA GLY A 23 1.23 0.84 -1.42
C GLY A 23 0.35 1.81 -0.64
N ILE A 24 -0.91 1.48 -0.36
CA ILE A 24 -1.83 2.30 0.43
C ILE A 24 -2.03 1.68 1.82
N ALA A 25 -1.76 2.41 2.89
CA ALA A 25 -2.12 1.98 4.24
C ALA A 25 -3.22 2.85 4.84
N ASP A 26 -4.12 2.23 5.61
CA ASP A 26 -4.87 2.91 6.65
C ASP A 26 -3.95 3.05 7.87
N THR A 27 -3.65 4.29 8.28
CA THR A 27 -2.76 4.54 9.43
C THR A 27 -3.55 4.72 10.72
N HIS A 28 -4.84 4.40 10.72
CA HIS A 28 -5.76 4.50 11.85
C HIS A 28 -5.71 5.86 12.56
N GLY A 29 -5.59 6.93 11.77
CA GLY A 29 -5.70 8.30 12.28
C GLY A 29 -7.06 8.54 12.93
N GLY A 30 -7.13 9.51 13.85
CA GLY A 30 -8.37 9.92 14.51
C GLY A 30 -9.40 10.52 13.54
N PRO A 31 -10.39 11.30 13.98
CA PRO A 31 -11.28 12.02 13.07
C PRO A 31 -10.65 13.37 12.64
N PRO A 32 -10.39 13.63 11.35
CA PRO A 32 -10.64 12.76 10.18
C PRO A 32 -9.59 11.65 10.01
N GLY A 33 -10.00 10.52 9.44
CA GLY A 33 -9.15 9.35 9.23
C GLY A 33 -7.89 9.68 8.42
N SER A 34 -6.89 8.81 8.46
CA SER A 34 -5.60 9.03 7.82
C SER A 34 -5.17 7.83 6.99
N TRP A 35 -4.83 8.09 5.73
CA TRP A 35 -4.30 7.10 4.80
C TRP A 35 -3.00 7.59 4.20
N ARG A 36 -2.08 6.65 3.96
CA ARG A 36 -0.73 6.95 3.48
C ARG A 36 -0.43 6.13 2.24
N VAL A 37 0.20 6.78 1.27
CA VAL A 37 0.75 6.14 0.09
C VAL A 37 2.26 6.02 0.26
N TYR A 38 2.77 4.82 0.07
CA TYR A 38 4.17 4.46 0.08
C TYR A 38 4.66 4.20 -1.35
N ASP A 39 5.90 4.53 -1.63
CA ASP A 39 6.61 4.05 -2.82
C ASP A 39 7.13 2.61 -2.65
N ASP A 40 7.88 2.15 -3.65
CA ASP A 40 8.48 0.83 -3.69
C ASP A 40 9.61 0.59 -2.66
N SER A 41 9.98 1.63 -1.91
CA SER A 41 10.99 1.62 -0.85
C SER A 41 10.38 1.85 0.52
N CYS A 42 9.05 1.71 0.65
CA CYS A 42 8.28 2.01 1.87
C CYS A 42 8.45 3.46 2.37
N LYS A 43 8.77 4.42 1.49
CA LYS A 43 8.80 5.83 1.86
C LYS A 43 7.43 6.46 1.64
N PRO A 44 6.90 7.23 2.61
CA PRO A 44 5.66 7.94 2.42
C PRO A 44 5.83 9.05 1.38
N ILE A 45 4.97 9.05 0.37
CA ILE A 45 4.96 10.07 -0.69
C ILE A 45 3.69 10.92 -0.68
N LEU A 46 2.62 10.42 -0.06
CA LEU A 46 1.36 11.14 0.11
C LEU A 46 0.72 10.71 1.43
N THR A 47 0.12 11.66 2.14
CA THR A 47 -0.78 11.40 3.26
C THR A 47 -2.08 12.14 3.00
N VAL A 48 -3.20 11.45 3.15
CA VAL A 48 -4.55 11.96 2.91
C VAL A 48 -5.33 11.90 4.22
N PHE A 49 -5.93 13.02 4.60
CA PHE A 49 -6.82 13.13 5.75
C PHE A 49 -8.25 13.34 5.25
N ALA A 50 -9.17 12.45 5.61
CA ALA A 50 -10.56 12.51 5.14
C ALA A 50 -11.52 11.74 6.07
N ASP A 51 -12.80 12.11 6.08
CA ASP A 51 -13.83 11.29 6.73
C ASP A 51 -14.14 10.02 5.90
N ASN A 52 -13.99 10.13 4.58
CA ASN A 52 -14.12 9.03 3.64
C ASN A 52 -13.05 9.13 2.53
N PRO A 53 -12.08 8.21 2.47
CA PRO A 53 -10.97 8.28 1.52
C PRO A 53 -11.44 8.04 0.07
N CYS A 54 -12.54 7.33 -0.13
CA CYS A 54 -13.09 6.96 -1.43
C CYS A 54 -13.67 8.15 -2.20
N VAL A 55 -13.91 9.28 -1.54
CA VAL A 55 -14.39 10.53 -2.15
C VAL A 55 -13.35 11.65 -2.08
N ALA A 56 -12.17 11.39 -1.50
CA ALA A 56 -11.09 12.37 -1.38
C ALA A 56 -10.35 12.62 -2.71
N GLY A 57 -10.67 11.86 -3.77
CA GLY A 57 -10.12 12.02 -5.12
C GLY A 57 -8.82 11.27 -5.39
N ALA A 58 -8.02 11.00 -4.35
CA ALA A 58 -6.79 10.22 -4.48
C ALA A 58 -7.03 8.71 -4.63
N PHE A 59 -8.10 8.19 -4.02
CA PHE A 59 -8.37 6.75 -3.96
C PHE A 59 -9.68 6.39 -4.64
N GLY A 60 -9.67 5.28 -5.36
CA GLY A 60 -10.87 4.56 -5.78
C GLY A 60 -11.14 3.41 -4.83
N CYS A 61 -12.43 3.15 -4.56
CA CYS A 61 -12.85 2.05 -3.71
C CYS A 61 -13.82 1.10 -4.43
N SER A 62 -13.80 -0.17 -4.05
CA SER A 62 -14.83 -1.15 -4.42
C SER A 62 -16.15 -0.87 -3.69
N PRO A 63 -17.28 -1.39 -4.21
CA PRO A 63 -18.49 -1.57 -3.41
C PRO A 63 -18.22 -2.41 -2.16
N ALA A 64 -19.11 -2.36 -1.18
CA ALA A 64 -18.97 -3.10 0.08
C ALA A 64 -18.67 -4.61 -0.15
N PRO A 65 -17.67 -5.20 0.52
CA PRO A 65 -16.77 -4.59 1.51
C PRO A 65 -15.83 -3.57 0.86
N ILE A 66 -15.77 -2.37 1.44
CA ILE A 66 -14.97 -1.26 0.91
C ILE A 66 -13.50 -1.64 0.99
N LYS A 67 -12.86 -1.77 -0.18
CA LYS A 67 -11.43 -1.96 -0.35
C LYS A 67 -10.93 -0.91 -1.33
N PHE A 68 -9.67 -0.50 -1.25
CA PHE A 68 -9.12 0.33 -2.32
C PHE A 68 -9.06 -0.51 -3.61
N ASN A 69 -9.35 0.08 -4.76
CA ASN A 69 -9.22 -0.61 -6.06
C ASN A 69 -8.52 0.26 -7.09
N ALA A 70 -8.31 1.54 -6.79
CA ALA A 70 -7.53 2.44 -7.61
C ALA A 70 -6.79 3.48 -6.78
N LEU A 71 -5.69 3.97 -7.33
CA LEU A 71 -4.96 5.14 -6.85
C LEU A 71 -4.79 6.10 -8.04
N HIS A 72 -5.06 7.37 -7.79
CA HIS A 72 -4.85 8.46 -8.72
C HIS A 72 -3.74 9.35 -8.18
N LEU A 73 -2.57 9.30 -8.81
CA LEU A 73 -1.39 10.02 -8.34
C LEU A 73 -0.65 10.66 -9.51
N ASN A 74 -0.40 11.97 -9.43
CA ASN A 74 0.33 12.74 -10.44
C ASN A 74 -0.20 12.56 -11.88
N GLY A 75 -1.52 12.47 -12.03
CA GLY A 75 -2.16 12.27 -13.34
C GLY A 75 -2.03 10.86 -13.92
N SER A 76 -1.57 9.89 -13.13
CA SER A 76 -1.51 8.47 -13.51
C SER A 76 -2.48 7.65 -12.66
N ASP A 77 -3.04 6.61 -13.28
CA ASP A 77 -3.96 5.68 -12.65
C ASP A 77 -3.28 4.35 -12.36
N TYR A 78 -3.51 3.85 -11.15
CA TYR A 78 -2.99 2.56 -10.69
C TYR A 78 -4.15 1.67 -10.30
N THR A 79 -4.06 0.38 -10.62
CA THR A 79 -5.00 -0.65 -10.14
C THR A 79 -4.48 -1.16 -8.81
N CYS A 80 -5.29 -1.04 -7.76
CA CYS A 80 -4.98 -1.60 -6.46
C CYS A 80 -5.66 -2.95 -6.31
N LEU A 81 -4.91 -3.97 -5.88
CA LEU A 81 -5.44 -5.32 -5.77
C LEU A 81 -6.09 -5.50 -4.41
N PRO A 82 -7.32 -6.02 -4.33
CA PRO A 82 -8.14 -6.05 -3.12
C PRO A 82 -7.55 -6.87 -1.97
N ASP A 83 -6.43 -7.57 -2.17
CA ASP A 83 -5.85 -8.43 -1.16
C ASP A 83 -4.33 -8.22 -1.05
N PRO A 84 -3.86 -7.58 0.03
CA PRO A 84 -2.45 -7.24 0.12
C PRO A 84 -1.87 -7.27 1.56
N ASP A 85 -2.50 -7.95 2.53
CA ASP A 85 -1.93 -8.15 3.88
C ASP A 85 -0.62 -8.96 3.88
N SER A 86 -0.04 -9.24 2.71
CA SER A 86 1.27 -9.88 2.57
C SER A 86 2.43 -8.89 2.75
N GLU A 87 2.20 -7.59 2.56
CA GLU A 87 3.26 -6.58 2.65
C GLU A 87 2.93 -5.50 3.68
N THR A 88 3.98 -5.02 4.35
CA THR A 88 3.86 -3.99 5.38
C THR A 88 4.87 -2.90 5.15
N CYS A 89 4.45 -1.65 5.33
CA CYS A 89 5.35 -0.50 5.42
C CYS A 89 5.12 0.19 6.76
N GLU A 90 6.20 0.44 7.51
CA GLU A 90 6.14 1.05 8.84
C GLU A 90 5.18 0.33 9.83
N ASN A 91 5.08 -1.00 9.74
CA ASN A 91 4.15 -1.85 10.49
C ASN A 91 2.65 -1.67 10.15
N ASN A 92 2.33 -0.97 9.06
CA ASN A 92 0.97 -0.91 8.53
C ASN A 92 0.84 -1.91 7.38
N GLY A 93 -0.24 -2.71 7.37
CA GLY A 93 -0.60 -3.51 6.19
C GLY A 93 -0.87 -2.58 5.02
N ILE A 94 -0.20 -2.82 3.89
CA ILE A 94 -0.34 -1.98 2.71
C ILE A 94 -1.13 -2.68 1.63
N GLN A 95 -1.90 -1.90 0.88
CA GLN A 95 -2.54 -2.32 -0.34
C GLN A 95 -1.74 -1.95 -1.58
N VAL A 96 -1.22 -2.99 -2.24
CA VAL A 96 -0.35 -2.83 -3.41
C VAL A 96 -1.15 -2.34 -4.62
N CYS A 97 -0.63 -1.29 -5.24
CA CYS A 97 -1.14 -0.70 -6.46
C CYS A 97 -0.09 -0.76 -7.57
N CYS A 98 -0.55 -1.15 -8.75
CA CYS A 98 0.26 -1.32 -9.94
C CYS A 98 -0.18 -0.38 -11.04
N ARG A 99 0.77 0.08 -11.85
CA ARG A 99 0.46 0.94 -12.99
C ARG A 99 -0.48 0.21 -13.96
N LYS A 100 -1.52 0.92 -14.43
CA LYS A 100 -2.35 0.47 -15.54
C LYS A 100 -1.63 0.56 -16.88
#